data_AF-A0A2V6HGH7-F1
#
_entry.id   AF-A0A2V6HGH7-F1
#
_cell.length_a   1.000
_cell.length_b   1.000
_cell.length_c   1.000
_cell.angle_alpha   90.00
_cell.angle_beta   90.00
_cell.angle_gamma   90.00
#
_symmetry.space_group_name_H-M   'P 1'
#
loop_
_entity.id
_entity.type
_entity.pdbx_description
1 polymer ?
#
loop_
_entity_poly.entity_id
_entity_poly.type
_entity_poly.pdbx_seq_one_letter_code
_entity_poly.pdbx_strand_id
1 'polypeptide(L)'
;MYSLNQVDKLVSCGRDPARSLPLWCGFLLIPLILVCFAFAPQIHAVSPTPDGCYPNFTTAEGCSVLQNLVGGAANTAVGWFSQFSNVNGSFNTSLGAGALDLNRADSNTAIGAVALLLNTSGTENTAVGVDAMVFNSTGEFNGAFGGFALENNTD
;
A
#
# COMPACT_ATOMS: atom_id res chain seq x y z
N MET A 1 44.92 -49.65 -15.16
CA MET A 1 45.26 -49.45 -13.73
C MET A 1 45.29 -47.96 -13.46
N TYR A 2 44.17 -47.41 -12.99
CA TYR A 2 44.12 -46.05 -12.45
C TYR A 2 44.51 -46.13 -10.98
N SER A 3 45.54 -45.39 -10.57
CA SER A 3 46.06 -45.37 -9.20
C SER A 3 45.09 -44.62 -8.28
N LEU A 4 44.70 -45.26 -7.18
CA LEU A 4 43.79 -44.76 -6.13
C LEU A 4 44.28 -43.52 -5.37
N ASN A 5 45.46 -42.97 -5.69
CA ASN A 5 46.10 -41.92 -4.88
C ASN A 5 45.57 -40.49 -5.08
N GLN A 6 44.52 -40.28 -5.90
CA GLN A 6 43.96 -38.96 -6.19
C GLN A 6 42.60 -38.70 -5.54
N VAL A 7 41.95 -39.71 -4.94
CA VAL A 7 40.62 -39.55 -4.30
C VAL A 7 40.74 -39.22 -2.81
N ASP A 8 41.81 -39.66 -2.14
CA ASP A 8 42.00 -39.47 -0.69
C ASP A 8 42.25 -38.01 -0.27
N LYS A 9 42.60 -37.12 -1.19
CA LYS A 9 42.77 -35.69 -0.87
C LYS A 9 41.45 -34.91 -0.82
N LEU A 10 40.35 -35.47 -1.33
CA LEU A 10 39.05 -34.78 -1.37
C LEU A 10 38.12 -35.18 -0.21
N VAL A 11 38.44 -36.24 0.54
CA VAL A 11 37.56 -36.79 1.60
C VAL A 11 38.11 -36.52 3.02
N SER A 12 39.09 -35.63 3.19
CA SER A 12 39.63 -35.29 4.53
C SER A 12 39.01 -34.02 5.16
N CYS A 13 37.93 -33.47 4.59
CA CYS A 13 37.19 -32.36 5.22
C CYS A 13 36.12 -32.83 6.23
N GLY A 14 36.09 -34.13 6.57
CA GLY A 14 35.15 -34.70 7.52
C GLY A 14 35.84 -35.18 8.79
N ARG A 15 35.52 -34.50 9.91
CA ARG A 15 35.64 -34.96 11.30
C ARG A 15 37.02 -34.82 11.96
N ASP A 16 37.28 -33.65 12.53
CA ASP A 16 38.07 -33.47 13.76
C ASP A 16 37.54 -32.25 14.57
N PRO A 17 37.29 -32.39 15.88
CA PRO A 17 36.87 -31.26 16.71
C PRO A 17 38.09 -30.39 17.06
N ALA A 18 37.96 -29.08 16.83
CA ALA A 18 38.90 -28.03 17.25
C ALA A 18 40.29 -27.99 16.59
N ARG A 19 40.35 -27.86 15.25
CA ARG A 19 41.54 -27.34 14.56
C ARG A 19 41.25 -25.95 14.02
N SER A 20 42.02 -24.96 14.45
CA SER A 20 41.96 -23.59 13.94
C SER A 20 42.08 -23.60 12.42
N LEU A 21 41.10 -22.99 11.75
CA LEU A 21 41.09 -22.84 10.30
C LEU A 21 42.43 -22.19 9.84
N PRO A 22 43.15 -22.77 8.87
CA PRO A 22 44.41 -22.20 8.40
C PRO A 22 44.15 -20.81 7.80
N LEU A 23 44.94 -19.80 8.20
CA LEU A 23 44.83 -18.40 7.74
C LEU A 23 44.74 -18.24 6.21
N TRP A 24 45.28 -19.20 5.45
CA TRP A 24 45.20 -19.23 3.98
C TRP A 24 43.81 -19.56 3.42
N CYS A 25 42.94 -20.29 4.12
CA CYS A 25 41.55 -20.46 3.69
C CYS A 25 40.79 -19.13 3.75
N GLY A 26 41.07 -18.28 4.76
CA GLY A 26 40.45 -16.96 4.90
C GLY A 26 40.85 -15.99 3.77
N PHE A 27 42.11 -16.01 3.36
CA PHE A 27 42.64 -15.10 2.31
C PHE A 27 41.98 -15.29 0.94
N LEU A 28 41.49 -16.50 0.63
CA LEU A 28 40.85 -16.82 -0.64
C LEU A 28 39.31 -16.70 -0.58
N LEU A 29 38.73 -16.88 0.60
CA LEU A 29 37.29 -16.75 0.82
C LEU A 29 36.81 -15.29 0.81
N ILE A 30 37.60 -14.35 1.33
CA ILE A 30 37.26 -12.92 1.36
C ILE A 30 37.03 -12.34 -0.05
N PRO A 31 37.97 -12.46 -1.02
CA PRO A 31 37.75 -11.93 -2.37
C PRO A 31 36.61 -12.65 -3.09
N LEU A 32 36.42 -13.95 -2.86
CA LEU A 32 35.30 -14.70 -3.43
C LEU A 32 33.94 -14.18 -2.94
N ILE A 33 33.81 -13.93 -1.63
CA ILE A 33 32.60 -13.35 -1.02
C ILE A 33 32.34 -11.94 -1.57
N LEU A 34 33.39 -11.11 -1.73
CA LEU A 34 33.25 -9.76 -2.30
C LEU A 34 32.78 -9.79 -3.76
N VAL A 35 33.30 -10.73 -4.57
CA VAL A 35 32.81 -10.96 -5.94
C VAL A 35 31.36 -11.42 -5.92
N CYS A 36 30.98 -12.32 -5.03
CA CYS A 36 29.58 -12.75 -4.88
C CYS A 36 28.64 -11.57 -4.53
N PHE A 37 29.05 -10.64 -3.67
CA PHE A 37 28.25 -9.44 -3.36
C PHE A 37 28.23 -8.40 -4.49
N ALA A 38 29.29 -8.32 -5.31
CA ALA A 38 29.34 -7.41 -6.46
C ALA A 38 28.44 -7.86 -7.62
N PHE A 39 28.23 -9.18 -7.77
CA PHE A 39 27.37 -9.77 -8.80
C PHE A 39 25.99 -10.21 -8.27
N ALA A 40 25.71 -10.03 -6.99
CA ALA A 40 24.37 -10.24 -6.44
C ALA A 40 23.42 -9.15 -6.97
N PRO A 41 22.19 -9.51 -7.41
CA PRO A 41 21.19 -8.51 -7.75
C PRO A 41 20.92 -7.63 -6.53
N GLN A 42 21.00 -6.31 -6.72
CA GLN A 42 20.66 -5.35 -5.67
C GLN A 42 19.14 -5.43 -5.43
N ILE A 43 18.72 -6.04 -4.32
CA ILE A 43 17.34 -5.93 -3.84
C ILE A 43 17.29 -4.64 -3.02
N HIS A 44 16.89 -3.54 -3.67
CA HIS A 44 16.61 -2.32 -2.93
C HIS A 44 15.32 -2.52 -2.13
N ALA A 45 15.33 -2.11 -0.85
CA ALA A 45 14.07 -1.92 -0.14
C ALA A 45 13.23 -0.90 -0.93
N VAL A 46 11.94 -1.19 -1.11
CA VAL A 46 11.01 -0.21 -1.67
C VAL A 46 11.05 1.01 -0.75
N SER A 47 11.37 2.16 -1.33
CA SER A 47 11.44 3.45 -0.63
C SER A 47 10.38 4.36 -1.23
N PRO A 48 9.35 4.76 -0.47
CA PRO A 48 9.12 4.44 0.95
C PRO A 48 8.71 2.97 1.17
N THR A 49 8.94 2.44 2.37
CA THR A 49 8.40 1.13 2.76
C THR A 49 6.87 1.19 2.71
N PRO A 50 6.16 0.10 2.34
CA PRO A 50 4.70 0.05 2.43
C PRO A 50 4.24 0.52 3.81
N ASP A 51 3.21 1.35 3.85
CA ASP A 51 2.55 1.63 5.11
C ASP A 51 1.95 0.32 5.66
N GLY A 52 2.04 0.13 6.98
CA GLY A 52 1.45 -1.03 7.62
C GLY A 52 -0.07 -0.97 7.55
N CYS A 53 -0.75 -1.99 8.08
CA CYS A 53 -2.20 -1.96 8.18
C CYS A 53 -2.67 -0.75 9.00
N TYR A 54 -3.65 0.00 8.49
CA TYR A 54 -4.29 1.07 9.23
C TYR A 54 -5.32 0.50 10.23
N PRO A 55 -5.56 1.19 11.37
CA PRO A 55 -6.57 0.77 12.34
C PRO A 55 -7.99 0.81 11.76
N ASN A 56 -8.95 0.19 12.47
CA ASN A 56 -10.37 0.16 12.11
C ASN A 56 -10.68 -0.42 10.72
N PHE A 57 -9.85 -1.35 10.23
CA PHE A 57 -10.00 -1.97 8.91
C PHE A 57 -9.99 -0.94 7.76
N THR A 58 -9.26 0.16 7.92
CA THR A 58 -9.14 1.19 6.88
C THR A 58 -7.97 0.93 5.95
N THR A 59 -8.03 1.46 4.73
CA THR A 59 -6.95 1.48 3.75
C THR A 59 -6.77 2.94 3.33
N ALA A 60 -5.59 3.52 3.53
CA ALA A 60 -5.30 4.91 3.18
C ALA A 60 -4.01 4.98 2.39
N GLU A 61 -4.06 5.53 1.17
CA GLU A 61 -2.88 5.64 0.30
C GLU A 61 -2.82 7.03 -0.33
N GLY A 62 -1.69 7.74 -0.17
CA GLY A 62 -1.49 9.08 -0.72
C GLY A 62 -1.22 10.15 0.34
N CYS A 63 -1.43 11.42 -0.02
CA CYS A 63 -1.06 12.55 0.81
C CYS A 63 -2.29 13.14 1.52
N SER A 64 -2.20 13.29 2.83
CA SER A 64 -3.28 13.86 3.67
C SER A 64 -4.61 13.11 3.49
N VAL A 65 -4.55 11.79 3.45
CA VAL A 65 -5.72 10.90 3.36
C VAL A 65 -6.16 10.51 4.77
N LEU A 66 -7.47 10.53 5.04
CA LEU A 66 -8.07 10.11 6.32
C LEU A 66 -7.42 10.77 7.58
N GLN A 67 -6.83 11.96 7.45
CA GLN A 67 -6.06 12.58 8.53
C GLN A 67 -6.92 12.88 9.78
N ASN A 68 -8.21 13.16 9.59
CA ASN A 68 -9.13 13.52 10.68
C ASN A 68 -10.00 12.36 11.16
N LEU A 69 -9.78 11.12 10.72
CA LEU A 69 -10.61 9.98 11.12
C LEU A 69 -10.36 9.62 12.59
N VAL A 70 -11.40 9.72 13.42
CA VAL A 70 -11.35 9.40 14.86
C VAL A 70 -12.13 8.13 15.19
N GLY A 71 -13.37 8.02 14.71
CA GLY A 71 -14.30 6.95 15.14
C GLY A 71 -14.78 5.99 14.05
N GLY A 72 -14.59 6.32 12.77
CA GLY A 72 -15.09 5.52 11.65
C GLY A 72 -14.23 4.30 11.33
N ALA A 73 -14.81 3.36 10.58
CA ALA A 73 -14.19 2.09 10.22
C ALA A 73 -14.46 1.68 8.76
N ALA A 74 -13.65 0.76 8.25
CA ALA A 74 -13.82 0.14 6.94
C ALA A 74 -13.86 1.14 5.76
N ASN A 75 -13.10 2.22 5.85
CA ASN A 75 -12.93 3.18 4.76
C ASN A 75 -11.75 2.80 3.87
N THR A 76 -11.92 2.90 2.56
CA THR A 76 -10.82 2.80 1.59
C THR A 76 -10.65 4.16 0.93
N ALA A 77 -9.49 4.78 1.07
CA ALA A 77 -9.22 6.10 0.53
C ALA A 77 -7.86 6.16 -0.17
N VAL A 78 -7.85 6.60 -1.42
CA VAL A 78 -6.63 6.70 -2.23
C VAL A 78 -6.61 8.01 -3.00
N GLY A 79 -5.59 8.84 -2.79
CA GLY A 79 -5.43 10.10 -3.50
C GLY A 79 -4.81 11.22 -2.67
N TRP A 80 -4.94 12.45 -3.16
CA TRP A 80 -4.54 13.66 -2.41
C TRP A 80 -5.79 14.24 -1.75
N PHE A 81 -5.79 14.44 -0.42
CA PHE A 81 -6.97 14.90 0.34
C PHE A 81 -8.22 14.02 0.20
N SER A 82 -8.07 12.74 -0.15
CA SER A 82 -9.19 11.79 -0.20
C SER A 82 -9.73 11.54 1.22
N GLN A 83 -11.03 11.74 1.45
CA GLN A 83 -11.66 11.66 2.79
C GLN A 83 -10.93 12.45 3.89
N PHE A 84 -10.32 13.59 3.56
CA PHE A 84 -9.51 14.32 4.53
C PHE A 84 -10.31 14.83 5.74
N SER A 85 -11.53 15.33 5.53
CA SER A 85 -12.37 15.87 6.61
C SER A 85 -13.34 14.84 7.23
N ASN A 86 -13.26 13.57 6.86
CA ASN A 86 -14.09 12.51 7.44
C ASN A 86 -13.65 12.21 8.88
N VAL A 87 -14.54 12.44 9.87
CA VAL A 87 -14.23 12.24 11.30
C VAL A 87 -14.77 10.91 11.84
N ASN A 88 -16.01 10.57 11.50
CA ASN A 88 -16.73 9.42 12.05
C ASN A 88 -17.32 8.49 10.99
N GLY A 89 -17.30 8.88 9.71
CA GLY A 89 -17.94 8.14 8.64
C GLY A 89 -17.27 6.80 8.40
N SER A 90 -18.08 5.79 8.08
CA SER A 90 -17.67 4.40 7.89
C SER A 90 -18.12 3.86 6.54
N PHE A 91 -17.47 2.79 6.10
CA PHE A 91 -17.82 2.07 4.86
C PHE A 91 -17.74 2.92 3.58
N ASN A 92 -16.89 3.95 3.58
CA ASN A 92 -16.71 4.83 2.44
C ASN A 92 -15.53 4.39 1.56
N THR A 93 -15.74 4.34 0.25
CA THR A 93 -14.68 4.09 -0.74
C THR A 93 -14.45 5.35 -1.57
N SER A 94 -13.25 5.92 -1.52
CA SER A 94 -12.84 7.09 -2.30
C SER A 94 -11.56 6.84 -3.07
N LEU A 95 -11.58 7.09 -4.38
CA LEU A 95 -10.40 7.02 -5.25
C LEU A 95 -10.32 8.29 -6.09
N GLY A 96 -9.41 9.20 -5.76
CA GLY A 96 -9.23 10.47 -6.46
C GLY A 96 -8.80 11.61 -5.56
N ALA A 97 -8.29 12.69 -6.16
CA ALA A 97 -7.95 13.89 -5.40
C ALA A 97 -9.23 14.57 -4.90
N GLY A 98 -9.33 14.81 -3.60
CA GLY A 98 -10.50 15.45 -2.95
C GLY A 98 -11.79 14.63 -2.98
N ALA A 99 -11.75 13.35 -3.37
CA ALA A 99 -12.92 12.48 -3.35
C ALA A 99 -13.41 12.28 -1.90
N LEU A 100 -14.71 12.48 -1.66
CA LEU A 100 -15.34 12.42 -0.33
C LEU A 100 -14.70 13.31 0.76
N ASP A 101 -13.96 14.37 0.42
CA ASP A 101 -13.25 15.16 1.46
C ASP A 101 -14.22 15.69 2.53
N LEU A 102 -15.33 16.31 2.12
CA LEU A 102 -16.34 16.88 3.02
C LEU A 102 -17.54 15.95 3.24
N ASN A 103 -17.35 14.64 3.06
CA ASN A 103 -18.39 13.64 3.33
C ASN A 103 -18.52 13.37 4.84
N ARG A 104 -19.74 13.50 5.38
CA ARG A 104 -20.07 13.19 6.79
C ARG A 104 -20.96 11.95 6.94
N ALA A 105 -21.30 11.31 5.84
CA ALA A 105 -22.20 10.15 5.80
C ALA A 105 -21.44 8.82 5.64
N ASP A 106 -22.18 7.73 5.77
CA ASP A 106 -21.66 6.37 5.65
C ASP A 106 -22.00 5.75 4.28
N SER A 107 -21.28 4.68 3.93
CA SER A 107 -21.62 3.79 2.82
C SER A 107 -21.62 4.45 1.43
N ASN A 108 -20.72 5.39 1.17
CA ASN A 108 -20.61 6.04 -0.14
C ASN A 108 -19.40 5.56 -0.94
N THR A 109 -19.55 5.45 -2.26
CA THR A 109 -18.47 5.15 -3.21
C THR A 109 -18.26 6.33 -4.13
N ALA A 110 -17.05 6.88 -4.17
CA ALA A 110 -16.65 7.99 -5.03
C ALA A 110 -15.35 7.66 -5.78
N ILE A 111 -15.40 7.64 -7.10
CA ILE A 111 -14.25 7.34 -7.96
C ILE A 111 -14.11 8.46 -8.98
N GLY A 112 -13.07 9.28 -8.85
CA GLY A 112 -12.84 10.47 -9.66
C GLY A 112 -12.35 11.63 -8.81
N ALA A 113 -11.65 12.59 -9.43
CA ALA A 113 -11.29 13.81 -8.71
C ALA A 113 -12.55 14.56 -8.30
N VAL A 114 -12.64 14.95 -7.02
CA VAL A 114 -13.74 15.75 -6.46
C VAL A 114 -15.12 15.05 -6.53
N ALA A 115 -15.14 13.75 -6.84
CA ALA A 115 -16.36 12.95 -6.82
C ALA A 115 -16.95 12.93 -5.40
N LEU A 116 -18.25 13.21 -5.30
CA LEU A 116 -19.01 13.25 -4.05
C LEU A 116 -18.38 14.14 -2.95
N LEU A 117 -17.71 15.23 -3.36
CA LEU A 117 -16.95 16.10 -2.46
C LEU A 117 -17.77 16.57 -1.26
N LEU A 118 -18.96 17.11 -1.50
CA LEU A 118 -19.82 17.71 -0.49
C LEU A 118 -21.08 16.85 -0.29
N ASN A 119 -20.94 15.81 0.53
CA ASN A 119 -22.05 14.96 0.93
C ASN A 119 -22.31 15.04 2.45
N THR A 120 -23.34 15.77 2.85
CA THR A 120 -23.56 16.07 4.28
C THR A 120 -24.24 14.95 5.05
N SER A 121 -25.25 14.30 4.46
CA SER A 121 -25.97 13.21 5.12
C SER A 121 -26.44 12.10 4.18
N GLY A 122 -26.24 12.23 2.87
CA GLY A 122 -26.65 11.22 1.90
C GLY A 122 -25.88 9.91 2.08
N THR A 123 -26.58 8.81 2.27
CA THR A 123 -25.98 7.48 2.40
C THR A 123 -26.19 6.65 1.14
N GLU A 124 -25.35 5.63 0.96
CA GLU A 124 -25.51 4.64 -0.12
C GLU A 124 -25.43 5.20 -1.55
N ASN A 125 -24.63 6.25 -1.77
CA ASN A 125 -24.44 6.83 -3.09
C ASN A 125 -23.21 6.25 -3.80
N THR A 126 -23.28 6.10 -5.12
CA THR A 126 -22.17 5.73 -5.99
C THR A 126 -21.95 6.81 -7.03
N ALA A 127 -20.79 7.48 -6.98
CA ALA A 127 -20.37 8.49 -7.94
C ALA A 127 -19.07 8.05 -8.64
N VAL A 128 -19.10 7.95 -9.98
CA VAL A 128 -17.97 7.53 -10.80
C VAL A 128 -17.78 8.53 -11.94
N GLY A 129 -16.77 9.40 -11.80
CA GLY A 129 -16.46 10.48 -12.73
C GLY A 129 -15.83 11.68 -12.02
N VAL A 130 -15.10 12.51 -12.75
CA VAL A 130 -14.62 13.80 -12.22
C VAL A 130 -15.84 14.69 -11.99
N ASP A 131 -15.93 15.29 -10.81
CA ASP A 131 -17.09 16.12 -10.40
C ASP A 131 -18.44 15.40 -10.51
N ALA A 132 -18.47 14.06 -10.42
CA ALA A 132 -19.72 13.32 -10.29
C ALA A 132 -20.32 13.57 -8.91
N MET A 133 -21.57 14.05 -8.87
CA MET A 133 -22.36 14.23 -7.65
C MET A 133 -21.65 15.08 -6.58
N VAL A 134 -20.95 16.14 -7.00
CA VAL A 134 -20.17 17.05 -6.12
C VAL A 134 -21.01 17.57 -4.96
N PHE A 135 -22.23 18.00 -5.24
CA PHE A 135 -23.16 18.54 -4.25
C PHE A 135 -24.29 17.53 -4.02
N ASN A 136 -24.20 16.76 -2.92
CA ASN A 136 -25.25 15.83 -2.52
C ASN A 136 -25.63 16.03 -1.05
N SER A 137 -26.52 16.98 -0.76
CA SER A 137 -26.79 17.32 0.65
C SER A 137 -27.45 16.17 1.41
N THR A 138 -28.51 15.61 0.84
CA THR A 138 -29.38 14.61 1.49
C THR A 138 -29.71 13.42 0.61
N GLY A 139 -29.40 13.44 -0.68
CA GLY A 139 -29.77 12.38 -1.61
C GLY A 139 -29.18 11.04 -1.18
N GLU A 140 -30.01 10.01 -1.11
CA GLU A 140 -29.63 8.64 -0.78
C GLU A 140 -29.85 7.70 -1.97
N PHE A 141 -29.12 6.59 -2.03
CA PHE A 141 -29.29 5.55 -3.05
C PHE A 141 -29.10 6.02 -4.50
N ASN A 142 -28.25 7.04 -4.74
CA ASN A 142 -28.02 7.58 -6.09
C ASN A 142 -26.86 6.89 -6.81
N GLY A 143 -26.98 6.76 -8.13
CA GLY A 143 -25.91 6.30 -9.01
C GLY A 143 -25.58 7.33 -10.09
N ALA A 144 -24.42 7.98 -9.98
CA ALA A 144 -23.91 8.92 -10.97
C ALA A 144 -22.70 8.35 -11.71
N PHE A 145 -22.82 8.21 -13.04
CA PHE A 145 -21.77 7.68 -13.89
C PHE A 145 -21.46 8.65 -15.03
N GLY A 146 -20.22 9.11 -15.10
CA GLY A 146 -19.75 10.15 -16.02
C GLY A 146 -19.30 11.41 -15.26
N GLY A 147 -18.43 12.20 -15.88
CA GLY A 147 -18.02 13.47 -15.30
C GLY A 147 -19.19 14.45 -15.23
N PHE A 148 -19.29 15.22 -14.14
CA PHE A 148 -20.39 16.16 -13.87
C PHE A 148 -21.79 15.51 -13.80
N ALA A 149 -21.87 14.18 -13.76
CA ALA A 149 -23.16 13.48 -13.66
C ALA A 149 -23.79 13.78 -12.29
N LEU A 150 -25.07 14.19 -12.30
CA LEU A 150 -25.82 14.54 -11.08
C LEU A 150 -25.09 15.55 -10.19
N GLU A 151 -24.32 16.50 -10.80
CA GLU A 151 -23.45 17.44 -10.08
C GLU A 151 -24.13 18.11 -8.87
N ASN A 152 -25.43 18.39 -8.98
CA ASN A 152 -26.25 18.91 -7.90
C ASN A 152 -27.47 18.02 -7.66
N ASN A 153 -27.49 17.35 -6.50
CA ASN A 153 -28.54 16.43 -6.08
C ASN A 153 -28.93 16.73 -4.62
N THR A 154 -29.98 17.53 -4.43
CA THR A 154 -30.36 18.05 -3.09
C THR A 154 -31.64 17.45 -2.52
N ASP A 155 -32.25 16.48 -3.22
CA ASP A 155 -33.55 15.91 -2.86
C ASP A 155 -33.42 14.49 -2.30
#